data_AF-X0Q746-F1
#
_entry.id   AF-X0Q746-F1
#
_cell.length_a   1.000
_cell.length_b   1.000
_cell.length_c   1.000
_cell.angle_alpha   90.00
_cell.angle_beta   90.00
_cell.angle_gamma   90.00
#
_symmetry.space_group_name_H-M   'P 1'
#
loop_
_entity.id
_entity.type
_entity.pdbx_description
1 polymer ?
#
loop_
_entity_poly.entity_id
_entity_poly.type
_entity_poly.pdbx_seq_one_letter_code
_entity_poly.pdbx_strand_id
1 'polypeptide(L)'
;MVALGGRGGSNAVQLGYKTLDGNQIAYFTFAGAKQQNLSGAPDVSVPGQVTAVVPSAAVAALGSEWHWKATSNVDGEDVDRCPN
;
A
#
# COMPACT_ATOMS: atom_id res chain seq x y z
N MET A 1 -9.05 1.08 3.71
CA MET A 1 -7.68 0.69 4.11
C MET A 1 -6.67 1.26 3.13
N VAL A 2 -5.52 1.73 3.61
CA VAL A 2 -4.36 2.14 2.79
C VAL A 2 -3.10 1.44 3.31
N ALA A 3 -2.39 0.71 2.45
CA ALA A 3 -1.07 0.16 2.77
C ALA A 3 -0.01 0.86 1.92
N LEU A 4 1.03 1.40 2.55
CA LEU A 4 2.12 2.18 1.97
C LEU A 4 3.48 1.53 2.28
N GLY A 5 4.23 1.11 1.27
CA GLY A 5 5.64 0.69 1.40
C GLY A 5 6.57 1.71 0.76
N GLY A 6 7.54 2.28 1.47
CA GLY A 6 8.47 3.22 0.85
C GLY A 6 9.79 3.50 1.56
N ARG A 7 10.64 4.25 0.86
CA ARG A 7 11.94 4.73 1.35
C ARG A 7 11.84 6.21 1.73
N GLY A 8 12.41 6.61 2.87
CA GLY A 8 12.45 8.03 3.25
C GLY A 8 13.42 8.86 2.41
N GLY A 9 13.10 10.13 2.13
CA GLY A 9 13.95 11.10 1.42
C GLY A 9 13.39 11.60 0.08
N SER A 10 14.16 12.41 -0.64
CA SER A 10 13.75 13.13 -1.87
C SER A 10 13.38 12.22 -3.07
N ASN A 11 13.64 10.92 -2.97
CA ASN A 11 13.27 9.88 -3.94
C ASN A 11 12.41 8.79 -3.29
N ALA A 12 11.50 9.18 -2.41
CA ALA A 12 10.55 8.27 -1.80
C ALA A 12 9.67 7.63 -2.88
N VAL A 13 9.92 6.35 -3.14
CA VAL A 13 8.98 5.48 -3.85
C VAL A 13 8.04 4.92 -2.79
N GLN A 14 6.74 5.11 -2.96
CA GLN A 14 5.69 4.54 -2.14
C GLN A 14 4.88 3.56 -2.98
N LEU A 15 4.61 2.36 -2.48
CA LEU A 15 3.63 1.45 -3.06
C LEU A 15 2.34 1.56 -2.25
N GLY A 16 1.22 1.84 -2.92
CA GLY A 16 -0.08 2.03 -2.32
C GLY A 16 -1.14 1.02 -2.80
N TYR A 17 -1.94 0.52 -1.86
CA TYR A 17 -3.23 -0.11 -2.14
C TYR A 17 -4.33 0.64 -1.42
N LYS A 18 -5.50 0.84 -2.06
CA LYS A 18 -6.66 1.50 -1.46
C LYS A 18 -7.96 0.77 -1.76
N THR A 19 -8.73 0.52 -0.69
CA THR A 19 -10.16 0.13 -0.76
C THR A 19 -11.09 1.25 -0.34
N LEU A 20 -12.29 1.23 -0.91
CA LEU A 20 -13.47 1.96 -0.45
C LEU A 20 -14.66 0.98 -0.46
N ASP A 21 -15.35 0.85 0.68
CA ASP A 21 -16.50 -0.04 0.85
C ASP A 21 -16.23 -1.51 0.43
N GLY A 22 -15.04 -2.01 0.75
CA GLY A 22 -14.60 -3.36 0.39
C GLY A 22 -14.18 -3.52 -1.07
N ASN A 23 -14.41 -2.52 -1.93
CA ASN A 23 -13.98 -2.54 -3.32
C ASN A 23 -12.61 -1.90 -3.47
N GLN A 24 -11.73 -2.53 -4.26
CA GLN A 24 -10.47 -1.89 -4.67
C GLN A 24 -10.77 -0.66 -5.53
N ILE A 25 -10.17 0.46 -5.17
CA ILE A 25 -10.25 1.70 -5.96
C ILE A 25 -8.89 2.20 -6.44
N ALA A 26 -7.79 1.73 -5.84
CA ALA A 26 -6.46 2.07 -6.33
C ALA A 26 -5.42 1.00 -5.98
N TYR A 27 -4.51 0.78 -6.93
CA TYR A 27 -3.29 0.03 -6.75
C TYR A 27 -2.17 0.73 -7.52
N PHE A 28 -1.15 1.24 -6.83
CA PHE A 28 -0.26 2.25 -7.41
C PHE A 28 1.14 2.27 -6.80
N THR A 29 2.07 2.89 -7.51
CA THR A 29 3.29 3.46 -6.94
C THR A 29 3.25 4.99 -6.99
N PHE A 30 3.85 5.65 -6.02
CA PHE A 30 4.18 7.08 -6.04
C PHE A 30 5.68 7.21 -6.04
N ALA A 31 6.26 7.94 -6.99
CA ALA A 31 7.65 8.36 -6.94
C ALA A 31 7.68 9.89 -7.00
N GLY A 32 8.04 10.53 -5.88
CA GLY A 32 7.88 11.97 -5.73
C GLY A 32 6.40 12.40 -5.89
N ALA A 33 6.10 13.24 -6.89
CA ALA A 33 4.74 13.72 -7.16
C ALA A 33 3.97 12.93 -8.24
N LYS A 34 4.53 11.83 -8.75
CA LYS A 34 3.89 11.03 -9.81
C LYS A 34 3.33 9.73 -9.26
N GLN A 35 2.01 9.56 -9.43
CA GLN A 35 1.34 8.28 -9.29
C GLN A 35 1.46 7.47 -10.58
N GLN A 36 1.81 6.19 -10.48
CA GLN A 36 1.63 5.20 -11.54
C GLN A 36 0.69 4.12 -11.05
N ASN A 37 -0.39 3.88 -11.78
CA ASN A 37 -1.29 2.78 -11.48
C ASN A 37 -0.64 1.48 -11.92
N LEU A 38 -0.68 0.48 -11.04
CA LEU A 38 -0.24 -0.87 -11.31
C LEU A 38 -1.43 -1.73 -11.72
N SER A 39 -1.19 -2.72 -12.57
CA SER A 39 -2.14 -3.80 -12.77
C SER A 39 -2.12 -4.78 -11.59
N GLY A 40 -3.26 -5.40 -11.32
CA GLY A 40 -3.43 -6.37 -10.25
C GLY A 40 -4.34 -5.90 -9.12
N ALA A 41 -4.47 -6.76 -8.13
CA ALA A 41 -5.24 -6.55 -6.92
C ALA A 41 -4.56 -7.31 -5.78
N PRO A 42 -4.71 -6.86 -4.52
CA PRO A 42 -4.33 -7.68 -3.41
C PRO A 42 -5.26 -8.89 -3.33
N ASP A 43 -4.72 -9.95 -2.75
CA ASP A 43 -5.49 -11.14 -2.45
C ASP A 43 -6.31 -10.91 -1.17
N VAL A 44 -7.63 -11.01 -1.31
CA VAL A 44 -8.64 -10.89 -0.25
C VAL A 44 -9.46 -12.18 -0.13
N SER A 45 -8.98 -13.28 -0.70
CA SER A 45 -9.69 -14.57 -0.70
C SER A 45 -9.90 -15.15 0.70
N VAL A 46 -9.07 -14.76 1.67
CA VAL A 46 -9.18 -15.14 3.07
C VAL A 46 -9.91 -14.05 3.86
N PRO A 47 -11.07 -14.36 4.47
CA PRO A 47 -11.80 -13.39 5.28
C PRO A 47 -10.93 -12.79 6.39
N GLY A 48 -10.93 -11.46 6.49
CA GLY A 48 -10.15 -10.72 7.49
C GLY A 48 -8.65 -10.58 7.17
N GLN A 49 -8.18 -11.05 6.01
CA GLN A 49 -6.80 -10.83 5.55
C GLN A 49 -6.79 -10.06 4.23
N VAL A 50 -5.84 -9.13 4.12
CA VAL A 50 -5.53 -8.43 2.88
C VAL A 50 -4.06 -8.65 2.59
N THR A 51 -3.76 -9.44 1.56
CA THR A 51 -2.39 -9.72 1.14
C THR A 51 -2.02 -8.80 -0.01
N ALA A 52 -1.16 -7.82 0.25
CA ALA A 52 -0.62 -6.96 -0.80
C ALA A 52 0.34 -7.76 -1.70
N VAL A 53 -0.09 -8.10 -2.92
CA VAL A 53 0.73 -8.82 -3.89
C VAL A 53 1.41 -7.82 -4.82
N VAL A 54 2.70 -7.60 -4.59
CA VAL A 54 3.48 -6.56 -5.28
C VAL A 54 4.32 -7.12 -6.41
N PRO A 55 4.34 -6.51 -7.61
CA PRO A 55 5.31 -6.88 -8.65
C PRO A 55 6.73 -6.81 -8.11
N SER A 56 7.54 -7.84 -8.34
CA SER A 56 8.92 -7.92 -7.85
C SER A 56 9.78 -6.75 -8.34
N ALA A 57 9.53 -6.25 -9.55
CA ALA A 57 10.19 -5.07 -10.10
C ALA A 57 9.88 -3.78 -9.31
N ALA A 58 8.65 -3.64 -8.79
CA ALA A 58 8.26 -2.51 -7.97
C ALA A 58 8.89 -2.58 -6.57
N VAL A 59 9.01 -3.78 -5.99
CA VAL A 59 9.74 -4.00 -4.72
C VAL A 59 11.23 -3.71 -4.90
N ALA A 60 11.84 -4.17 -6.00
CA ALA A 60 13.23 -3.90 -6.31
C ALA A 60 13.54 -2.40 -6.44
N ALA A 61 12.58 -1.61 -6.94
CA ALA A 61 12.71 -0.16 -7.05
C ALA A 61 12.74 0.56 -5.69
N LEU A 62 12.27 -0.06 -4.60
CA LEU A 62 12.36 0.51 -3.24
C LEU A 62 13.81 0.50 -2.71
N GLY A 63 14.66 -0.38 -3.27
CA GLY A 63 16.04 -0.57 -2.84
C GLY A 63 16.20 -1.64 -1.76
N SER A 64 17.42 -1.74 -1.22
CA SER A 64 17.81 -2.77 -0.24
C SER A 64 17.17 -2.61 1.13
N GLU A 65 16.68 -1.42 1.44
CA GLU A 65 16.00 -1.11 2.71
C GLU A 65 14.76 -0.26 2.42
N TRP A 66 13.62 -0.70 2.96
CA TRP A 66 12.33 -0.04 2.82
C TRP A 66 11.48 -0.32 4.06
N HIS A 67 10.58 0.61 4.36
CA HIS A 67 9.64 0.47 5.45
C HIS A 67 8.23 0.35 4.89
N TRP A 68 7.33 -0.25 5.65
CA TRP A 68 5.92 -0.28 5.31
C TRP A 68 5.07 0.24 6.46
N LYS A 69 3.93 0.79 6.10
CA LYS A 69 2.88 1.24 7.00
C LYS A 69 1.55 0.82 6.40
N ALA A 70 0.67 0.24 7.21
CA ALA A 70 -0.74 0.12 6.88
C ALA A 70 -1.54 1.05 7.80
N THR A 71 -2.65 1.54 7.27
CA THR A 71 -3.61 2.36 7.99
C THR A 71 -5.00 1.93 7.58
N SER A 72 -5.90 1.74 8.55
CA SER A 72 -7.29 1.41 8.27
C SER A 72 -8.17 2.58 8.67
N ASN A 73 -8.62 3.37 7.69
CA ASN A 73 -9.48 4.52 7.99
C ASN A 73 -10.96 4.19 7.78
N VAL A 74 -11.79 4.53 8.77
CA VAL A 74 -13.27 4.53 8.70
C VAL A 74 -13.74 5.94 9.06
N ASP A 75 -14.56 6.57 8.22
CA ASP A 75 -15.05 7.94 8.40
C ASP A 75 -13.95 9.01 8.65
N GLY A 76 -12.76 8.76 8.11
CA GLY A 76 -11.60 9.64 8.27
C GLY A 76 -10.75 9.37 9.51
N GLU A 77 -11.21 8.52 10.44
CA GLU A 77 -10.46 8.09 11.62
C GLU A 77 -9.66 6.82 11.34
N ASP A 78 -8.40 6.80 11.76
CA ASP A 78 -7.59 5.58 11.77
C ASP A 78 -8.08 4.65 12.89
N VAL A 79 -8.65 3.52 12.50
CA VAL A 79 -9.18 2.49 13.41
C VAL A 79 -8.24 1.31 13.58
N ASP A 80 -7.04 1.34 12.97
CA ASP A 80 -6.07 0.28 13.19
C ASP A 80 -5.65 0.24 14.66
N ARG A 81 -5.81 -0.93 15.28
CA ARG A 81 -5.27 -1.24 16.60
C ARG A 81 -4.16 -2.25 16.41
N CYS A 82 -2.93 -1.79 16.22
CA CYS A 82 -1.78 -2.68 16.36
C CYS A 82 -1.72 -3.14 17.82
N PRO A 83 -1.78 -4.46 18.12
CA PRO A 83 -1.44 -4.93 19.45
C PRO A 83 0.05 -4.64 19.71
N ASN A 84 0.34 -4.14 20.91
CA ASN A 84 1.71 -3.93 21.39
C ASN A 84 2.51 -5.23 21.42
#